data_AF-A0A941VKZ6-F1
#
_entry.id   AF-A0A941VKZ6-F1
#
_cell.length_a   1.000
_cell.length_b   1.000
_cell.length_c   1.000
_cell.angle_alpha   90.00
_cell.angle_beta   90.00
_cell.angle_gamma   90.00
#
_symmetry.space_group_name_H-M   'P 1'
#
loop_
_entity.id
_entity.type
_entity.pdbx_description
1 polymer ?
#
loop_
_entity_poly.entity_id
_entity_poly.type
_entity_poly.pdbx_seq_one_letter_code
_entity_poly.pdbx_strand_id
1 'polypeptide(L)'
;MVLVAIHSGGFLRRPPALLLLALVALAALGVWARVRGSRRMAATFAAKAPAFTRPDAAARERLHALIIEKRSLLAELDPLASEGTFSVNLPHLIRSPRLALAYRRLAREESRLLGTRRAVSMQQAWWRPLHMALAWLFVLGVVIHVVTVTFFAGYVADGGPITWWHLRAWGG
;
A
#
# COMPACT_ATOMS: atom_id res chain seq x y z
N MET A 1 -4.60 -15.24 14.12
CA MET A 1 -5.91 -15.74 13.67
C MET A 1 -6.75 -16.21 14.84
N VAL A 2 -6.26 -17.17 15.63
CA VAL A 2 -7.01 -17.80 16.73
C VAL A 2 -7.59 -16.77 17.71
N LEU A 3 -6.77 -15.85 18.24
CA LEU A 3 -7.23 -14.78 19.14
C LEU A 3 -8.30 -13.86 18.52
N VAL A 4 -8.17 -13.51 17.24
CA VAL A 4 -9.15 -12.65 16.54
C VAL A 4 -10.45 -13.41 16.28
N ALA A 5 -10.37 -14.70 15.95
CA ALA A 5 -11.54 -15.56 15.77
C ALA A 5 -12.30 -15.75 17.09
N ILE A 6 -11.58 -16.00 18.19
CA ILE A 6 -12.15 -16.07 19.54
C ILE A 6 -12.77 -14.72 19.92
N HIS A 7 -12.07 -13.61 19.66
CA HIS A 7 -12.56 -12.25 19.95
C HIS A 7 -13.81 -11.88 19.16
N SER A 8 -13.94 -12.36 17.91
CA SER A 8 -15.17 -12.17 17.13
C SER A 8 -16.38 -12.96 17.63
N GLY A 9 -16.20 -13.80 18.66
CA GLY A 9 -17.26 -14.62 19.25
C GLY A 9 -17.92 -15.60 18.28
N GLY A 10 -17.28 -15.89 17.13
CA GLY A 10 -17.87 -16.69 16.05
C GLY A 10 -18.96 -15.99 15.24
N PHE A 11 -19.27 -14.71 15.49
CA PHE A 11 -20.31 -13.96 14.79
C PHE A 11 -19.78 -13.33 13.50
N LEU A 12 -19.81 -14.07 12.39
CA LEU A 12 -19.45 -13.59 11.04
C LEU A 12 -20.46 -12.59 10.43
N ARG A 13 -21.59 -12.31 11.10
CA ARG A 13 -22.64 -11.41 10.58
C ARG A 13 -22.49 -9.95 11.03
N ARG A 14 -21.52 -9.64 11.88
CA ARG A 14 -21.27 -8.29 12.41
C ARG A 14 -20.05 -7.63 11.74
N PRO A 15 -19.93 -6.29 11.76
CA PRO A 15 -18.80 -5.52 11.21
C PRO A 15 -17.38 -6.10 11.34
N PRO A 16 -16.99 -6.84 12.41
CA PRO A 16 -15.67 -7.48 12.48
C PRO A 16 -15.37 -8.57 11.42
N ALA A 17 -16.37 -9.07 10.68
CA ALA A 17 -16.14 -10.11 9.65
C ALA A 17 -15.24 -9.64 8.49
N LEU A 18 -15.33 -8.36 8.10
CA LEU A 18 -14.49 -7.78 7.05
C LEU A 18 -13.02 -7.68 7.48
N LEU A 19 -12.77 -7.42 8.77
CA LEU A 19 -11.41 -7.41 9.33
C LEU A 19 -10.79 -8.80 9.33
N LEU A 20 -11.56 -9.83 9.70
CA LEU A 20 -11.13 -11.22 9.61
C LEU A 20 -10.81 -11.61 8.17
N LEU A 21 -11.67 -11.25 7.21
CA LEU A 21 -11.43 -11.53 5.80
C LEU A 21 -10.17 -10.83 5.28
N ALA A 22 -9.99 -9.54 5.59
CA ALA A 22 -8.79 -8.79 5.22
C ALA A 22 -7.53 -9.42 5.82
N LEU A 23 -7.60 -9.89 7.06
CA LEU A 23 -6.51 -10.55 7.75
C LEU A 23 -6.17 -11.92 7.14
N VAL A 24 -7.17 -12.72 6.76
CA VAL A 24 -6.97 -13.99 6.02
C VAL A 24 -6.36 -13.72 4.65
N ALA A 25 -6.84 -12.71 3.92
CA ALA A 25 -6.30 -12.30 2.63
C ALA A 25 -4.82 -11.87 2.75
N LEU A 26 -4.47 -11.07 3.77
CA LEU A 26 -3.09 -10.69 4.06
C LEU A 26 -2.20 -11.90 4.34
N ALA A 27 -2.69 -12.85 5.15
CA ALA A 27 -1.96 -14.07 5.47
C ALA A 27 -1.71 -14.93 4.22
N ALA A 28 -2.76 -15.18 3.42
CA ALA A 28 -2.65 -15.93 2.17
C ALA A 28 -1.67 -15.26 1.19
N LEU A 29 -1.74 -13.93 1.05
CA LEU A 29 -0.87 -13.15 0.18
C LEU A 29 0.60 -13.19 0.66
N GLY A 30 0.82 -13.21 1.99
CA GLY A 30 2.14 -13.38 2.59
C GLY A 30 2.72 -14.79 2.41
N VAL A 31 1.91 -15.83 2.56
CA VAL A 31 2.32 -17.23 2.30
C VAL A 31 2.69 -17.39 0.82
N TRP A 32 1.84 -16.92 -0.09
CA TRP A 32 2.14 -16.94 -1.52
C TRP A 32 3.45 -16.23 -1.85
N ALA A 33 3.70 -15.07 -1.23
CA ALA A 33 4.94 -14.32 -1.44
C ALA A 33 6.19 -15.11 -1.05
N ARG A 34 6.14 -15.79 0.11
CA ARG A 34 7.26 -16.59 0.61
C ARG A 34 7.50 -17.84 -0.23
N VAL A 35 6.45 -18.56 -0.62
CA VAL A 35 6.56 -19.86 -1.30
C VAL A 35 6.78 -19.71 -2.80
N ARG A 36 6.05 -18.79 -3.46
CA ARG A 36 6.05 -18.63 -4.93
C ARG A 36 6.64 -17.30 -5.38
N GLY A 37 6.38 -16.22 -4.65
CA GLY A 37 6.89 -14.88 -4.99
C GLY A 37 8.41 -14.80 -5.03
N SER A 38 9.08 -15.34 -4.00
CA SER A 38 10.55 -15.40 -3.89
C SER A 38 11.21 -16.06 -5.10
N ARG A 39 10.74 -17.24 -5.49
CA ARG A 39 11.24 -18.00 -6.65
C ARG A 39 11.06 -17.24 -7.96
N ARG A 40 9.90 -16.60 -8.14
CA ARG A 40 9.63 -15.80 -9.34
C ARG A 40 10.47 -14.54 -9.40
N MET A 41 10.68 -13.86 -8.26
CA MET A 41 11.57 -12.70 -8.21
C MET A 41 13.00 -13.10 -8.56
N ALA A 42 13.50 -14.19 -7.99
CA ALA A 42 14.81 -14.73 -8.35
C ALA A 42 14.92 -15.03 -9.85
N ALA A 43 13.90 -15.64 -10.45
CA ALA A 43 13.85 -15.90 -11.90
C ALA A 43 13.85 -14.60 -12.73
N THR A 44 13.16 -13.54 -12.28
CA THR A 44 13.18 -12.22 -12.96
C THR A 44 14.56 -11.57 -12.89
N PHE A 45 15.25 -11.65 -11.75
CA PHE A 45 16.61 -11.12 -11.61
C PHE A 45 17.66 -11.95 -12.36
N ALA A 46 17.45 -13.27 -12.44
CA ALA A 46 18.32 -14.18 -13.18
C ALA A 46 18.08 -14.12 -14.71
N ALA A 47 16.89 -13.72 -15.15
CA ALA A 47 16.61 -13.48 -16.55
C ALA A 47 17.44 -12.28 -17.03
N LYS A 48 18.16 -12.46 -18.14
CA LYS A 48 18.72 -11.32 -18.87
C LYS A 48 17.54 -10.43 -19.24
N ALA A 49 17.41 -9.28 -18.58
CA ALA A 49 16.40 -8.29 -18.91
C ALA A 49 16.42 -8.09 -20.43
N PRO A 50 15.27 -8.13 -21.14
CA PRO A 50 15.25 -7.88 -22.57
C PRO A 50 16.00 -6.57 -22.78
N ALA A 51 17.09 -6.66 -23.53
CA ALA A 51 18.12 -5.64 -23.62
C ALA A 51 17.46 -4.26 -23.71
N PHE A 52 17.86 -3.33 -22.84
CA PHE A 52 17.44 -1.94 -22.87
C PHE A 52 17.39 -1.50 -24.32
N THR A 53 16.18 -1.39 -24.87
CA THR A 53 16.02 -1.06 -26.27
C THR A 53 16.50 0.37 -26.38
N ARG A 54 17.47 0.65 -27.25
CA ARG A 54 18.07 1.98 -27.35
C ARG A 54 16.92 2.97 -27.57
N PRO A 55 16.70 3.94 -26.67
CA PRO A 55 15.62 4.90 -26.82
C PRO A 55 15.80 5.63 -28.15
N ASP A 56 14.71 5.82 -28.89
CA ASP A 56 14.74 6.70 -30.06
C ASP A 56 15.03 8.15 -29.62
N ALA A 57 15.38 9.02 -30.57
CA ALA A 57 15.75 10.40 -30.26
C ALA A 57 14.62 11.15 -29.52
N ALA A 58 13.36 10.87 -29.89
CA ALA A 58 12.19 11.47 -29.25
C ALA A 58 12.00 11.02 -27.80
N ALA A 59 12.16 9.72 -27.49
CA ALA A 59 12.10 9.22 -26.12
C ALA A 59 13.26 9.74 -25.28
N ARG A 60 14.44 9.91 -25.86
CA ARG A 60 15.59 10.51 -25.16
C ARG A 60 15.33 11.96 -24.76
N GLU A 61 14.80 12.76 -25.68
CA GLU A 61 14.43 14.16 -25.39
C GLU A 61 13.35 14.23 -24.30
N ARG A 62 12.33 13.38 -24.40
CA ARG A 62 11.26 13.32 -23.40
C ARG A 62 11.76 12.88 -22.03
N LEU A 63 12.68 11.90 -21.97
CA LEU A 63 13.33 11.50 -20.72
C LEU A 63 14.16 12.64 -20.12
N HIS A 64 14.88 13.39 -20.95
CA HIS A 64 15.65 14.54 -20.51
C HIS A 64 14.75 15.62 -19.87
N ALA A 65 13.65 15.98 -20.54
CA ALA A 65 12.66 16.91 -20.00
C ALA A 65 12.07 16.43 -18.67
N LEU A 66 11.71 15.14 -18.57
CA LEU A 66 11.19 14.55 -17.32
C LEU A 66 12.20 14.57 -16.18
N ILE A 67 13.49 14.34 -16.45
CA ILE A 67 14.54 14.39 -15.43
C ILE A 67 14.71 15.82 -14.89
N ILE A 68 14.67 16.83 -15.77
CA ILE A 68 14.74 18.24 -15.37
C ILE A 68 13.54 18.59 -14.46
N GLU A 69 12.33 18.23 -14.87
CA GLU A 69 11.11 18.50 -14.11
C GLU A 69 11.07 17.75 -12.76
N LYS A 70 11.56 16.50 -12.72
CA LYS A 70 11.70 15.77 -11.45
C LYS A 70 12.69 16.45 -10.50
N ARG A 71 13.81 16.96 -11.01
CA ARG A 71 14.82 17.65 -10.20
C ARG A 71 14.30 18.96 -9.62
N SER A 72 13.53 19.74 -10.40
CA SER A 72 12.91 20.96 -9.88
C SER A 72 11.89 20.64 -8.78
N LEU A 73 11.01 19.66 -8.99
CA LEU A 73 10.07 19.21 -7.95
C LEU A 73 10.77 18.62 -6.73
N LEU A 74 11.90 17.93 -6.91
CA LEU A 74 12.66 17.36 -5.80
C LEU A 74 13.27 18.44 -4.93
N ALA A 75 13.80 19.51 -5.52
CA ALA A 75 14.35 20.64 -4.77
C ALA A 75 13.31 21.30 -3.85
N GLU A 76 12.03 21.33 -4.26
CA GLU A 76 10.94 21.83 -3.43
C GLU A 76 10.45 20.81 -2.38
N LEU A 77 10.53 19.51 -2.68
CA LEU A 77 9.99 18.44 -1.85
C LEU A 77 10.96 17.99 -0.74
N ASP A 78 12.23 17.80 -1.10
CA ASP A 78 13.32 17.40 -0.21
C ASP A 78 14.66 17.87 -0.80
N PRO A 79 15.19 19.04 -0.35
CA PRO A 79 16.43 19.61 -0.86
C PRO A 79 17.67 18.73 -0.67
N LEU A 80 17.63 17.77 0.27
CA LEU A 80 18.75 16.88 0.58
C LEU A 80 18.70 15.58 -0.21
N ALA A 81 17.61 15.33 -0.93
CA ALA A 81 17.41 14.10 -1.68
C ALA A 81 18.09 14.13 -3.05
N SER A 82 18.62 12.97 -3.45
CA SER A 82 19.12 12.74 -4.80
C SER A 82 18.10 12.00 -5.64
N GLU A 83 17.83 12.50 -6.84
CA GLU A 83 16.81 11.98 -7.78
C GLU A 83 16.95 10.48 -8.04
N GLY A 84 18.17 9.98 -8.20
CA GLY A 84 18.44 8.55 -8.48
C GLY A 84 18.12 7.60 -7.32
N THR A 85 17.98 8.11 -6.10
CA THR A 85 17.68 7.32 -4.90
C THR A 85 16.35 7.67 -4.25
N PHE A 86 15.76 8.80 -4.64
CA PHE A 86 14.60 9.34 -3.99
C PHE A 86 13.34 8.54 -4.33
N SER A 87 12.53 8.27 -3.31
CA SER A 87 11.19 7.73 -3.48
C SER A 87 10.22 8.41 -2.54
N VAL A 88 9.01 8.67 -3.03
CA VAL A 88 7.98 9.36 -2.26
C VAL A 88 7.48 8.45 -1.15
N ASN A 89 7.76 8.86 0.09
CA ASN A 89 7.31 8.21 1.33
C ASN A 89 6.04 8.86 1.92
N LEU A 90 5.44 8.21 2.91
CA LEU A 90 4.23 8.70 3.59
C LEU A 90 4.39 10.11 4.20
N PRO A 91 5.50 10.48 4.86
CA PRO A 91 5.67 11.84 5.39
C PRO A 91 5.56 12.92 4.32
N HIS A 92 6.09 12.68 3.11
CA HIS A 92 5.99 13.62 1.99
C HIS A 92 4.54 13.78 1.51
N LEU A 93 3.76 12.70 1.51
CA LEU A 93 2.34 12.74 1.16
C LEU A 93 1.51 13.50 2.20
N ILE A 94 1.90 13.49 3.47
CA ILE A 94 1.22 14.23 4.54
C ILE A 94 1.60 15.70 4.51
N ARG A 95 2.90 16.02 4.41
CA ARG A 95 3.40 17.40 4.45
C ARG A 95 3.12 18.17 3.15
N SER A 96 3.35 17.52 2.01
CA SER A 96 3.33 18.17 0.69
C SER A 96 2.59 17.28 -0.34
N PRO A 97 1.28 17.03 -0.17
CA PRO A 97 0.54 16.05 -0.97
C PRO A 97 0.59 16.33 -2.48
N ARG A 98 0.46 17.60 -2.88
CA ARG A 98 0.45 18.00 -4.31
C ARG A 98 1.80 17.72 -4.98
N LEU A 99 2.89 18.17 -4.39
CA LEU A 99 4.25 17.97 -4.90
C LEU A 99 4.63 16.47 -4.92
N ALA A 100 4.31 15.75 -3.84
CA ALA A 100 4.53 14.31 -3.75
C ALA A 100 3.78 13.52 -4.84
N LEU A 101 2.54 13.91 -5.15
CA LEU A 101 1.75 13.30 -6.23
C LEU A 101 2.28 13.68 -7.62
N ALA A 102 2.69 14.93 -7.84
CA ALA A 102 3.31 15.40 -9.08
C ALA A 102 4.60 14.61 -9.38
N TYR A 103 5.50 14.51 -8.40
CA TYR A 103 6.73 13.70 -8.53
C TYR A 103 6.41 12.23 -8.85
N ARG A 104 5.42 11.63 -8.15
CA ARG A 104 4.99 10.24 -8.43
C ARG A 104 4.44 10.07 -9.85
N ARG A 105 3.79 11.08 -10.42
CA ARG A 105 3.28 11.04 -11.79
C ARG A 105 4.45 11.00 -12.79
N LEU A 106 5.44 11.89 -12.63
CA LEU A 106 6.62 11.94 -13.50
C LEU A 106 7.46 10.65 -13.42
N ALA A 107 7.70 10.14 -12.21
CA ALA A 107 8.43 8.89 -12.01
C ALA A 107 7.72 7.68 -12.67
N ARG A 108 6.38 7.69 -12.72
CA ARG A 108 5.61 6.67 -13.46
C ARG A 108 5.73 6.83 -14.97
N GLU A 109 5.77 8.05 -15.47
CA GLU A 109 5.95 8.33 -16.90
C GLU A 109 7.33 7.90 -17.39
N GLU A 110 8.38 8.23 -16.64
CA GLU A 110 9.73 7.73 -16.88
C GLU A 110 9.78 6.19 -16.87
N SER A 111 9.20 5.55 -15.85
CA SER A 111 9.16 4.08 -15.78
C SER A 111 8.44 3.44 -16.98
N ARG A 112 7.45 4.13 -17.54
CA ARG A 112 6.76 3.69 -18.77
C ARG A 112 7.65 3.84 -19.99
N LEU A 113 8.35 4.97 -20.13
CA LEU A 113 9.28 5.22 -21.24
C LEU A 113 10.47 4.24 -21.23
N LEU A 114 11.04 3.98 -20.06
CA LEU A 114 12.15 3.02 -19.90
C LEU A 114 11.71 1.55 -20.02
N GLY A 115 10.40 1.28 -20.06
CA GLY A 115 9.89 -0.09 -20.14
C GLY A 115 10.23 -0.96 -18.94
N THR A 116 10.66 -0.38 -17.80
CA THR A 116 11.13 -1.12 -16.62
C THR A 116 10.09 -2.11 -16.08
N ARG A 117 8.80 -1.79 -16.23
CA ARG A 117 7.70 -2.67 -15.82
C ARG A 117 7.45 -3.85 -16.77
N ARG A 118 8.01 -3.86 -18.00
CA ARG A 118 7.88 -5.00 -18.92
C ARG A 118 8.71 -6.21 -18.49
N ALA A 119 9.73 -6.00 -17.66
CA ALA A 119 10.58 -7.08 -17.13
C ALA A 119 9.89 -7.90 -16.03
N VAL A 120 8.80 -7.41 -15.44
CA VAL A 120 8.16 -8.00 -14.25
C VAL A 120 6.75 -8.46 -14.61
N SER A 121 6.38 -9.69 -14.22
CA SER A 121 5.03 -10.20 -14.47
C SER A 121 3.96 -9.36 -13.76
N MET A 122 2.74 -9.27 -14.30
CA MET A 122 1.65 -8.52 -13.66
C MET A 122 1.39 -8.96 -12.22
N GLN A 123 1.56 -10.25 -11.94
CA GLN A 123 1.37 -10.83 -10.61
C GLN A 123 2.41 -10.29 -9.61
N GLN A 124 3.68 -10.16 -10.00
CA GLN A 124 4.72 -9.55 -9.15
C GLN A 124 4.54 -8.03 -9.02
N ALA A 125 4.15 -7.36 -10.11
CA ALA A 125 3.99 -5.90 -10.14
C ALA A 125 2.83 -5.42 -9.24
N TRP A 126 1.75 -6.19 -9.16
CA TRP A 126 0.56 -5.85 -8.37
C TRP A 126 0.51 -6.46 -6.98
N TRP A 127 1.30 -7.50 -6.71
CA TRP A 127 1.34 -8.14 -5.39
C TRP A 127 1.64 -7.15 -4.25
N ARG A 128 2.69 -6.34 -4.40
CA ARG A 128 3.11 -5.38 -3.35
C ARG A 128 2.08 -4.27 -3.14
N PRO A 129 1.57 -3.59 -4.18
CA PRO A 129 0.47 -2.64 -4.04
C PRO A 129 -0.78 -3.23 -3.39
N LEU A 130 -1.19 -4.43 -3.81
CA LEU A 130 -2.36 -5.11 -3.25
C LEU A 130 -2.16 -5.43 -1.76
N HIS A 131 -0.99 -5.95 -1.39
CA HIS A 131 -0.66 -6.24 0.00
C HIS A 131 -0.69 -4.96 0.85
N MET A 132 -0.08 -3.87 0.37
CA MET A 132 -0.12 -2.58 1.07
C MET A 132 -1.55 -2.05 1.20
N ALA A 133 -2.37 -2.15 0.15
CA ALA A 133 -3.76 -1.70 0.20
C ALA A 133 -4.58 -2.49 1.22
N LEU A 134 -4.46 -3.83 1.24
CA LEU A 134 -5.10 -4.68 2.24
C LEU A 134 -4.61 -4.38 3.66
N ALA A 135 -3.32 -4.13 3.84
CA ALA A 135 -2.75 -3.78 5.14
C ALA A 135 -3.30 -2.46 5.65
N TRP A 136 -3.37 -1.43 4.78
CA TRP A 136 -3.97 -0.14 5.13
C TRP A 136 -5.46 -0.28 5.48
N LEU A 137 -6.22 -1.04 4.69
CA LEU A 137 -7.63 -1.29 4.96
C LEU A 137 -7.84 -1.99 6.30
N PHE A 138 -7.01 -3.01 6.60
CA PHE A 138 -7.05 -3.72 7.86
C PHE A 138 -6.73 -2.80 9.04
N VAL A 139 -5.65 -2.02 8.97
CA VAL A 139 -5.26 -1.08 10.04
C VAL A 139 -6.34 -0.04 10.27
N LEU A 140 -6.87 0.57 9.19
CA LEU A 140 -7.95 1.55 9.29
C LEU A 140 -9.20 0.95 9.95
N GLY A 141 -9.59 -0.25 9.54
CA GLY A 141 -10.74 -0.92 10.13
C GLY A 141 -10.52 -1.27 11.61
N VAL A 142 -9.30 -1.66 12.02
CA VAL A 142 -8.97 -1.89 13.44
C VAL A 142 -9.07 -0.59 14.24
N VAL A 143 -8.56 0.52 13.71
CA VAL A 143 -8.69 1.84 14.37
C VAL A 143 -10.16 2.22 14.55
N ILE A 144 -10.97 2.10 13.49
CA ILE A 144 -12.42 2.36 13.55
C ILE A 144 -13.08 1.43 14.56
N HIS A 145 -12.73 0.15 14.57
CA HIS A 145 -13.25 -0.82 15.52
C HIS A 145 -12.93 -0.43 16.96
N VAL A 146 -11.68 -0.11 17.29
CA VAL A 146 -11.28 0.33 18.64
C VAL A 146 -12.04 1.59 19.04
N VAL A 147 -12.11 2.61 18.18
CA VAL A 147 -12.84 3.85 18.48
C VAL A 147 -14.33 3.57 18.74
N THR A 148 -14.96 2.75 17.90
CA THR A 148 -16.38 2.43 18.04
C THR A 148 -16.68 1.65 19.31
N VAL A 149 -15.90 0.61 19.63
CA VAL A 149 -16.13 -0.17 20.88
C VAL A 149 -15.79 0.64 22.14
N THR A 150 -14.84 1.56 22.09
CA THR A 150 -14.43 2.36 23.27
C THR A 150 -15.34 3.55 23.55
N PHE A 151 -15.85 4.24 22.52
CA PHE A 151 -16.64 5.48 22.69
C PHE A 151 -18.14 5.31 22.42
N PHE A 152 -18.52 4.30 21.64
CA PHE A 152 -19.90 4.04 21.22
C PHE A 152 -20.34 2.65 21.69
N ALA A 153 -19.95 2.28 22.92
CA ALA A 153 -20.18 0.94 23.44
C ALA A 153 -21.67 0.57 23.51
N GLY A 154 -22.56 1.55 23.77
CA GLY A 154 -24.02 1.33 23.76
C GLY A 154 -24.54 0.94 22.38
N TYR A 155 -24.13 1.68 21.34
CA TYR A 155 -24.47 1.36 19.95
C TYR A 155 -23.94 -0.02 19.54
N VAL A 156 -22.70 -0.34 19.91
CA VAL A 156 -22.09 -1.64 19.56
C VAL A 156 -22.74 -2.80 20.31
N ALA A 157 -23.16 -2.57 21.56
CA ALA A 157 -23.84 -3.57 22.37
C ALA A 157 -25.27 -3.85 21.89
N ASP A 158 -25.86 -2.96 21.08
CA ASP A 158 -27.15 -3.17 20.41
C ASP A 158 -28.26 -3.53 21.42
N GLY A 159 -28.32 -2.76 22.52
CA GLY A 159 -29.24 -3.01 23.64
C GLY A 159 -28.82 -4.14 24.60
N GLY A 160 -27.74 -4.86 24.30
CA GLY A 160 -27.17 -5.90 25.18
C GLY A 160 -26.22 -5.36 26.26
N PRO A 161 -25.76 -6.22 27.18
CA PRO A 161 -24.77 -5.85 28.18
C PRO A 161 -23.40 -5.58 27.55
N ILE A 162 -22.74 -4.49 27.95
CA ILE A 162 -21.40 -4.14 27.49
C ILE A 162 -20.37 -4.99 28.25
N THR A 163 -19.65 -5.87 27.54
CA THR A 163 -18.72 -6.84 28.13
C THR A 163 -17.24 -6.45 28.02
N TRP A 164 -16.94 -5.28 27.44
CA TRP A 164 -15.59 -4.79 27.21
C TRP A 164 -15.36 -3.43 27.87
N TRP A 165 -14.07 -3.09 28.05
CA TRP A 165 -13.67 -1.80 28.60
C TRP A 165 -14.01 -0.66 27.63
N HIS A 166 -14.68 0.38 28.13
CA HIS A 166 -15.13 1.53 27.36
C HIS A 166 -15.02 2.81 28.20
N LEU A 167 -14.98 3.96 27.53
CA LEU A 167 -14.90 5.28 28.17
C LEU A 167 -16.26 5.97 28.24
N ARG A 168 -17.07 5.82 27.20
CA ARG A 168 -18.43 6.38 27.10
C ARG A 168 -19.34 5.33 26.47
N ALA A 169 -20.55 5.18 27.00
CA ALA A 169 -21.58 4.33 26.42
C ALA A 169 -22.54 5.18 25.57
N TRP A 170 -22.04 5.87 24.54
CA TRP A 170 -22.91 6.61 23.64
C TRP A 170 -23.71 5.65 22.74
N GLY A 171 -24.97 6.02 22.44
CA GLY A 171 -25.85 5.29 21.52
C GLY A 171 -26.69 4.17 22.14
N GLY A 172 -27.19 4.36 23.37
CA GLY A 172 -28.21 3.52 24.00
C GLY A 172 -29.53 4.27 24.12
#